data_AF-A0A0B3BRD6-F1
#
_entry.id   AF-A0A0B3BRD6-F1
#
_cell.length_a   1.000
_cell.length_b   1.000
_cell.length_c   1.000
_cell.angle_alpha   90.00
_cell.angle_beta   90.00
_cell.angle_gamma   90.00
#
_symmetry.space_group_name_H-M   'P 1'
#
loop_
_entity.id
_entity.type
_entity.pdbx_description
1 polymer ?
#
loop_
_entity_poly.entity_id
_entity_poly.type
_entity_poly.pdbx_seq_one_letter_code
_entity_poly.pdbx_strand_id
1 'polypeptide(L)'
;MSKAKLANIKKGSRKYQTSFEFDFQQFLLYSFFLMLPFWIFLALSGMHSTCNYPSFMEIGSTEAQLGNHYFDKPAYTSVKLEAAPEIINGKLYLPVDFVAMAAGVSRDRIFTDSKNLLLVISIKNTENNGSIIANEDNKDNEKILYIIGKEKTIKIDQTKFNLSDEIILKNNTVLMSENWLSKLFKVSIIKNGKKVTIKHCEFFNVSF
;
A
#
# COMPACT_ATOMS: atom_id res chain seq x y z
N MET A 1 10.21 105.65 27.01
CA MET A 1 10.91 104.63 26.18
C MET A 1 11.29 103.44 27.08
N SER A 2 10.52 102.36 27.03
CA SER A 2 10.74 101.14 27.82
C SER A 2 11.13 100.00 26.86
N LYS A 3 12.34 99.44 27.03
CA LYS A 3 12.84 98.32 26.21
C LYS A 3 12.45 97.00 26.88
N ALA A 4 11.54 96.26 26.23
CA ALA A 4 11.20 94.89 26.62
C ALA A 4 12.37 93.93 26.34
N LYS A 5 12.72 93.12 27.35
CA LYS A 5 13.76 92.08 27.30
C LYS A 5 13.10 90.77 26.85
N LEU A 6 13.39 90.31 25.63
CA LEU A 6 12.94 89.01 25.13
C LEU A 6 13.79 87.88 25.76
N ALA A 7 13.10 86.96 26.44
CA ALA A 7 13.68 85.74 26.98
C ALA A 7 13.83 84.68 25.87
N ASN A 8 15.05 84.14 25.72
CA ASN A 8 15.37 83.08 24.78
C ASN A 8 14.95 81.72 25.36
N ILE A 9 13.89 81.12 24.80
CA ILE A 9 13.46 79.75 25.14
C ILE A 9 14.33 78.78 24.32
N LYS A 10 15.26 78.10 25.00
CA LYS A 10 16.13 77.08 24.41
C LYS A 10 15.33 75.80 24.22
N LYS A 11 14.80 75.58 23.01
CA LYS A 11 14.02 74.40 22.63
C LYS A 11 14.94 73.18 22.51
N GLY A 12 14.86 72.27 23.49
CA GLY A 12 15.58 71.00 23.46
C GLY A 12 15.02 70.07 22.39
N SER A 13 15.89 69.57 21.51
CA SER A 13 15.58 68.49 20.58
C SER A 13 16.38 67.27 21.04
N ARG A 14 15.70 66.30 21.66
CA ARG A 14 16.28 64.97 21.88
C ARG A 14 16.08 64.19 20.59
N LYS A 15 17.15 64.03 19.82
CA LYS A 15 17.21 63.06 18.73
C LYS A 15 17.24 61.66 19.35
N TYR A 16 16.13 60.94 19.30
CA TYR A 16 16.14 59.50 19.54
C TYR A 16 16.60 58.84 18.25
N GLN A 17 17.87 58.47 18.21
CA GLN A 17 18.46 57.70 17.13
C GLN A 17 18.34 56.24 17.53
N THR A 18 17.21 55.61 17.23
CA THR A 18 17.06 54.16 17.37
C THR A 18 17.64 53.51 16.13
N SER A 19 18.93 53.16 16.18
CA SER A 19 19.56 52.27 15.22
C SER A 19 18.98 50.87 15.43
N PHE A 20 18.04 50.48 14.56
CA PHE A 20 17.57 49.10 14.48
C PHE A 20 18.64 48.30 13.73
N GLU A 21 19.57 47.70 14.47
CA GLU A 21 20.50 46.74 13.89
C GLU A 21 19.76 45.43 13.66
N PHE A 22 19.45 45.17 12.38
CA PHE A 22 18.84 43.92 11.95
C PHE A 22 19.91 42.83 11.92
N ASP A 23 19.88 41.94 12.89
CA ASP A 23 20.74 40.76 12.92
C ASP A 23 20.24 39.74 11.88
N PHE A 24 20.85 39.82 10.70
CA PHE A 24 20.55 38.95 9.57
C PHE A 24 20.76 37.46 9.90
N GLN A 25 21.69 37.12 10.81
CA GLN A 25 21.92 35.73 11.20
C GLN A 25 20.76 35.20 12.04
N GLN A 26 20.23 36.00 12.97
CA GLN A 26 19.02 35.63 13.71
C GLN A 26 17.82 35.50 12.79
N PHE A 27 17.65 36.39 11.81
CA PHE A 27 16.55 36.30 10.85
C PHE A 27 16.60 35.01 10.02
N LEU A 28 17.78 34.60 9.54
CA LEU A 28 17.93 33.34 8.82
C LEU A 28 17.60 32.14 9.72
N LEU A 29 18.04 32.16 10.98
CA LEU A 29 17.74 31.10 11.94
C LEU A 29 16.23 30.98 12.19
N TYR A 30 15.55 32.09 12.46
CA TYR A 30 14.10 32.11 12.69
C TYR A 30 13.30 31.70 11.45
N SER A 31 13.71 32.12 10.25
CA SER A 31 13.03 31.72 9.02
C SER A 31 13.16 30.21 8.73
N PHE A 32 14.31 29.60 9.06
CA PHE A 32 14.48 28.15 8.99
C PHE A 32 13.56 27.40 9.96
N PHE A 33 13.49 27.84 11.22
CA PHE A 33 12.61 27.23 12.22
C PHE A 33 11.11 27.43 11.93
N LEU A 34 10.72 28.55 11.33
CA LEU A 34 9.34 28.81 10.91
C LEU A 34 8.92 27.92 9.73
N MET A 35 9.84 27.57 8.84
CA MET A 35 9.57 26.69 7.69
C MET A 35 9.62 25.21 8.05
N LEU A 36 10.30 24.82 9.13
CA LEU A 36 10.41 23.43 9.58
C LEU A 36 9.06 22.71 9.76
N PRO A 37 8.03 23.28 10.43
CA PRO A 37 6.72 22.65 10.54
C PRO A 37 6.00 22.54 9.18
N PHE A 38 6.25 23.45 8.23
CA PHE A 38 5.71 23.36 6.87
C PHE A 38 6.32 22.18 6.10
N TRP A 39 7.63 21.95 6.22
CA TRP A 39 8.30 20.78 5.63
C TRP A 39 7.87 19.47 6.30
N ILE A 40 7.69 19.45 7.63
CA ILE A 40 7.18 18.28 8.36
C ILE A 40 5.73 17.97 7.92
N PHE A 41 4.89 19.00 7.78
CA PHE A 41 3.52 18.82 7.30
C PHE A 41 3.48 18.30 5.86
N LEU A 42 4.32 18.82 4.97
CA LEU A 42 4.44 18.30 3.61
C LEU A 42 4.92 16.84 3.59
N ALA A 43 5.94 16.50 4.37
CA ALA A 43 6.45 15.14 4.50
C ALA A 43 5.39 14.16 5.05
N LEU A 44 4.58 14.59 6.04
CA LEU A 44 3.49 13.79 6.59
C LEU A 44 2.29 13.70 5.64
N SER A 45 1.97 14.77 4.91
CA SER A 45 0.85 14.80 3.97
C SER A 45 1.09 13.93 2.72
N GLY A 46 2.36 13.67 2.39
CA GLY A 46 2.75 12.74 1.31
C GLY A 46 2.59 11.26 1.66
N MET A 47 2.34 10.90 2.93
CA MET A 47 2.12 9.51 3.36
C MET A 47 0.66 9.07 3.16
N HIS A 48 0.12 9.25 1.96
CA HIS A 48 -1.16 8.64 1.62
C HIS A 48 -0.93 7.16 1.31
N SER A 49 -1.29 6.30 2.25
CA SER A 49 -1.38 4.86 2.01
C SER A 49 -2.44 4.59 0.96
N THR A 50 -2.03 4.19 -0.24
CA THR A 50 -2.92 3.72 -1.29
C THR A 50 -3.34 2.28 -0.97
N CYS A 51 -4.27 2.12 -0.03
CA CYS A 51 -4.91 0.83 0.17
C CYS A 51 -5.97 0.61 -0.92
N ASN A 52 -5.95 -0.58 -1.53
CA ASN A 52 -7.07 -1.00 -2.34
C ASN A 52 -8.32 -1.13 -1.47
N TYR A 53 -9.49 -0.83 -2.05
CA TYR A 53 -10.74 -1.16 -1.38
C TYR A 53 -10.75 -2.66 -1.07
N PRO A 54 -11.22 -3.06 0.13
CA PRO A 54 -11.21 -4.46 0.53
C PRO A 54 -12.01 -5.30 -0.46
N SER A 55 -11.54 -6.51 -0.78
CA SER A 55 -12.32 -7.48 -1.56
C SER A 55 -13.06 -8.43 -0.63
N PHE A 56 -14.21 -8.94 -1.08
CA PHE A 56 -15.08 -9.80 -0.27
C PHE A 56 -15.47 -11.07 -1.01
N MET A 57 -15.63 -12.15 -0.25
CA MET A 57 -16.22 -13.41 -0.70
C MET A 57 -16.96 -14.08 0.46
N GLU A 58 -17.85 -15.01 0.14
CA GLU A 58 -18.56 -15.80 1.15
C GLU A 58 -18.21 -17.29 1.03
N ILE A 59 -17.96 -17.93 2.17
CA ILE A 59 -17.66 -19.37 2.25
C ILE A 59 -18.85 -20.16 1.71
N GLY A 60 -18.58 -21.04 0.74
CA GLY A 60 -19.60 -21.83 0.05
C GLY A 60 -20.32 -21.09 -1.08
N SER A 61 -20.01 -19.82 -1.36
CA SER A 61 -20.54 -19.07 -2.50
C SER A 61 -19.50 -18.89 -3.60
N THR A 62 -19.94 -18.98 -4.86
CA THR A 62 -19.12 -18.63 -6.02
C THR A 62 -19.22 -17.14 -6.38
N GLU A 63 -19.96 -16.35 -5.61
CA GLU A 63 -20.06 -14.90 -5.83
C GLU A 63 -19.06 -14.17 -4.94
N ALA A 64 -18.32 -13.24 -5.54
CA ALA A 64 -17.34 -12.41 -4.85
C ALA A 64 -17.39 -10.97 -5.35
N GLN A 65 -16.85 -10.06 -4.55
CA GLN A 65 -16.75 -8.63 -4.86
C GLN A 65 -15.28 -8.24 -4.81
N LEU A 66 -14.74 -7.84 -5.95
CA LEU A 66 -13.39 -7.32 -6.06
C LEU A 66 -13.43 -5.80 -5.79
N GLY A 67 -12.67 -5.33 -4.81
CA GLY A 67 -12.49 -3.90 -4.56
C GLY A 67 -11.55 -3.30 -5.61
N ASN A 68 -11.96 -2.20 -6.24
CA ASN A 68 -11.23 -1.60 -7.36
C ASN A 68 -10.59 -0.26 -6.96
N HIS A 69 -9.36 -0.03 -7.40
CA HIS A 69 -8.61 1.21 -7.15
C HIS A 69 -8.94 2.26 -8.21
N TYR A 70 -10.14 2.84 -8.16
CA TYR A 70 -10.45 4.05 -8.92
C TYR A 70 -10.56 5.24 -7.96
N PHE A 71 -9.75 6.26 -8.25
CA PHE A 71 -9.44 7.40 -7.38
C PHE A 71 -10.64 8.22 -6.88
N ASP A 72 -11.84 8.03 -7.43
CA ASP A 72 -12.97 8.93 -7.11
C ASP A 72 -14.13 8.28 -6.35
N LYS A 73 -14.30 6.94 -6.35
CA LYS A 73 -15.40 6.26 -5.61
C LYS A 73 -15.07 4.81 -5.23
N PRO A 74 -15.56 4.29 -4.08
CA PRO A 74 -15.56 2.86 -3.81
C PRO A 74 -16.33 2.15 -4.91
N ALA A 75 -15.61 1.44 -5.77
CA ALA A 75 -16.17 0.63 -6.83
C ALA A 75 -15.89 -0.84 -6.54
N TYR A 76 -16.96 -1.63 -6.51
CA TYR A 76 -16.90 -3.07 -6.40
C TYR A 76 -17.28 -3.69 -7.72
N THR A 77 -16.46 -4.61 -8.19
CA THR A 77 -16.77 -5.43 -9.37
C THR A 77 -17.22 -6.79 -8.88
N SER A 78 -18.43 -7.21 -9.24
CA SER A 78 -18.88 -8.58 -8.98
C SER A 78 -18.11 -9.56 -9.86
N VAL A 79 -17.51 -10.58 -9.25
CA VAL A 79 -16.75 -11.63 -9.91
C VAL A 79 -17.36 -12.97 -9.57
N LYS A 80 -17.57 -13.81 -10.59
CA LYS A 80 -17.97 -15.20 -10.41
C LYS A 80 -16.72 -16.08 -10.32
N LEU A 81 -16.59 -16.79 -9.21
CA LEU A 81 -15.52 -17.74 -8.93
C LEU A 81 -15.83 -19.10 -9.56
N GLU A 82 -14.79 -19.79 -10.03
CA GLU A 82 -14.91 -21.18 -10.51
C GLU A 82 -15.11 -22.17 -9.35
N ALA A 83 -14.55 -21.85 -8.19
CA ALA A 83 -14.72 -22.60 -6.95
C ALA A 83 -15.01 -21.65 -5.78
N ALA A 84 -15.94 -22.05 -4.92
CA ALA A 84 -16.25 -21.33 -3.70
C ALA A 84 -15.14 -21.50 -2.65
N PRO A 85 -14.87 -20.47 -1.81
CA PRO A 85 -14.05 -20.62 -0.62
C PRO A 85 -14.60 -21.70 0.31
N GLU A 86 -13.71 -22.42 0.99
CA GLU A 86 -14.10 -23.56 1.82
C GLU A 86 -13.24 -23.67 3.07
N ILE A 87 -13.81 -24.25 4.13
CA ILE A 87 -13.06 -24.63 5.32
C ILE A 87 -12.89 -26.15 5.31
N ILE A 88 -11.65 -26.61 5.33
CA ILE A 88 -11.31 -28.03 5.46
C ILE A 88 -10.36 -28.18 6.64
N ASN A 89 -10.67 -29.08 7.57
CA ASN A 89 -9.86 -29.32 8.77
C ASN A 89 -9.50 -28.03 9.54
N GLY A 90 -10.46 -27.09 9.63
CA GLY A 90 -10.28 -25.81 10.31
C GLY A 90 -9.48 -24.76 9.55
N LYS A 91 -8.87 -25.09 8.41
CA LYS A 91 -8.16 -24.14 7.54
C LYS A 91 -9.08 -23.55 6.49
N LEU A 92 -9.00 -22.25 6.26
CA LEU A 92 -9.69 -21.56 5.17
C LEU A 92 -8.86 -21.70 3.89
N TYR A 93 -9.48 -22.22 2.83
CA TYR A 93 -8.92 -22.31 1.49
C TYR A 93 -9.66 -21.36 0.55
N LEU A 94 -8.89 -20.58 -0.21
CA LEU A 94 -9.41 -19.54 -1.10
C LEU A 94 -8.92 -19.75 -2.53
N PRO A 95 -9.72 -19.41 -3.56
CA PRO A 95 -9.28 -19.41 -4.95
C PRO A 95 -8.09 -18.47 -5.15
N VAL A 96 -6.98 -19.02 -5.64
CA VAL A 96 -5.72 -18.27 -5.70
C VAL A 96 -5.78 -17.11 -6.69
N ASP A 97 -6.46 -17.31 -7.81
CA ASP A 97 -6.70 -16.32 -8.85
C ASP A 97 -7.43 -15.08 -8.31
N PHE A 98 -8.48 -15.28 -7.52
CA PHE A 98 -9.20 -14.16 -6.91
C PHE A 98 -8.34 -13.42 -5.89
N VAL A 99 -7.58 -14.14 -5.05
CA VAL A 99 -6.70 -13.49 -4.08
C VAL A 99 -5.60 -12.68 -4.77
N ALA A 100 -5.05 -13.19 -5.88
CA ALA A 100 -4.10 -12.45 -6.72
C ALA A 100 -4.74 -11.16 -7.27
N MET A 101 -5.97 -11.23 -7.79
CA MET A 101 -6.70 -10.04 -8.24
C MET A 101 -6.94 -9.04 -7.09
N ALA A 102 -7.33 -9.53 -5.91
CA ALA A 102 -7.52 -8.70 -4.72
C ALA A 102 -6.21 -8.05 -4.23
N ALA A 103 -5.07 -8.66 -4.55
CA ALA A 103 -3.74 -8.13 -4.32
C ALA A 103 -3.25 -7.18 -5.43
N GLY A 104 -4.11 -6.81 -6.39
CA GLY A 104 -3.78 -5.88 -7.47
C GLY A 104 -3.19 -6.51 -8.73
N VAL A 105 -3.09 -7.85 -8.80
CA VAL A 105 -2.67 -8.51 -10.03
C VAL A 105 -3.78 -8.43 -11.07
N SER A 106 -3.46 -7.89 -12.24
CA SER A 106 -4.43 -7.77 -13.33
C SER A 106 -4.76 -9.15 -13.92
N ARG A 107 -6.03 -9.34 -14.31
CA ARG A 107 -6.54 -10.65 -14.76
C ARG A 107 -5.82 -11.18 -16.00
N ASP A 108 -5.35 -10.31 -16.88
CA ASP A 108 -4.55 -10.63 -18.07
C ASP A 108 -3.17 -11.22 -17.75
N ARG A 109 -2.73 -11.17 -16.49
CA ARG A 109 -1.47 -11.76 -16.01
C ARG A 109 -1.65 -13.06 -15.24
N ILE A 110 -2.89 -13.55 -15.15
CA ILE A 110 -3.25 -14.80 -14.49
C ILE A 110 -3.63 -15.79 -15.58
N PHE A 111 -2.80 -16.81 -15.77
CA PHE A 111 -3.02 -17.85 -16.78
C PHE A 111 -3.31 -19.18 -16.09
N THR A 112 -4.48 -19.74 -16.37
CA THR A 112 -4.89 -21.04 -15.85
C THR A 112 -4.90 -22.07 -16.97
N ASP A 113 -4.08 -23.11 -16.85
CA ASP A 113 -4.18 -24.32 -17.65
C ASP A 113 -4.96 -25.37 -16.87
N SER A 114 -6.24 -25.50 -17.19
CA SER A 114 -7.15 -26.45 -16.53
C SER A 114 -6.81 -27.91 -16.78
N LYS A 115 -6.08 -28.25 -17.86
CA LYS A 115 -5.67 -29.64 -18.16
C LYS A 115 -4.52 -30.07 -17.25
N ASN A 116 -3.58 -29.15 -17.03
CA ASN A 116 -2.40 -29.38 -16.21
C ASN A 116 -2.58 -28.93 -14.75
N LEU A 117 -3.70 -28.27 -14.43
CA LEU A 117 -3.98 -27.64 -13.14
C LEU A 117 -2.82 -26.73 -12.73
N LEU A 118 -2.32 -25.99 -13.71
CA LEU A 118 -1.21 -25.06 -13.58
C LEU A 118 -1.79 -23.65 -13.57
N LEU A 119 -1.47 -22.89 -12.54
CA LEU A 119 -1.75 -21.47 -12.46
C LEU A 119 -0.42 -20.72 -12.58
N VAL A 120 -0.31 -19.85 -13.56
CA VAL A 120 0.86 -18.98 -13.78
C VAL A 120 0.44 -17.55 -13.51
N ILE A 121 1.18 -16.88 -12.63
CA ILE A 121 0.92 -15.49 -12.28
C ILE A 121 2.17 -14.68 -12.55
N SER A 122 2.04 -13.71 -13.45
CA SER A 122 3.08 -12.72 -13.75
C SER A 122 2.91 -11.51 -12.84
N ILE A 123 3.93 -11.22 -12.03
CA ILE A 123 3.95 -10.04 -11.17
C ILE A 123 5.13 -9.18 -11.59
N LYS A 124 4.83 -7.98 -12.11
CA LYS A 124 5.85 -6.96 -12.33
C LYS A 124 6.21 -6.35 -10.99
N ASN A 125 7.50 -6.38 -10.67
CA ASN A 125 8.05 -5.56 -9.60
C ASN A 125 7.94 -4.10 -10.05
N THR A 126 6.81 -3.46 -9.80
CA THR A 126 6.74 -2.01 -9.86
C THR A 126 7.44 -1.51 -8.60
N GLU A 127 8.19 -0.41 -8.68
CA GLU A 127 9.02 0.12 -7.58
C GLU A 127 8.28 0.34 -6.25
N ASN A 128 6.96 0.13 -6.22
CA ASN A 128 6.10 0.10 -5.05
C ASN A 128 5.50 -1.30 -4.81
N ASN A 129 6.31 -2.21 -4.25
CA ASN A 129 5.94 -3.19 -3.22
C ASN A 129 4.80 -4.23 -3.40
N GLY A 130 4.49 -4.69 -4.61
CA GLY A 130 3.67 -5.91 -4.81
C GLY A 130 4.48 -7.22 -4.71
N SER A 131 4.87 -7.68 -3.51
CA SER A 131 5.89 -8.75 -3.40
C SER A 131 5.33 -10.18 -3.32
N ILE A 132 5.93 -11.06 -4.14
CA ILE A 132 6.07 -12.52 -3.95
C ILE A 132 7.49 -12.77 -3.44
N ILE A 133 7.65 -13.16 -2.18
CA ILE A 133 8.89 -13.52 -1.44
C ILE A 133 10.14 -12.70 -1.83
N ALA A 134 10.46 -11.70 -1.02
CA ALA A 134 11.56 -10.76 -1.22
C ALA A 134 12.94 -11.45 -1.35
N ASN A 135 13.60 -11.20 -2.47
CA ASN A 135 15.05 -11.11 -2.54
C ASN A 135 15.28 -9.75 -3.22
N GLU A 136 15.85 -8.79 -2.48
CA GLU A 136 15.80 -7.35 -2.75
C GLU A 136 16.75 -6.86 -3.87
N ASP A 137 17.33 -7.77 -4.65
CA ASP A 137 18.51 -7.43 -5.47
C ASP A 137 18.24 -7.10 -6.95
N ASN A 138 16.99 -6.96 -7.42
CA ASN A 138 16.78 -6.55 -8.82
C ASN A 138 15.48 -5.78 -9.07
N LYS A 139 15.63 -4.52 -9.49
CA LYS A 139 14.55 -3.55 -9.73
C LYS A 139 13.71 -3.80 -10.98
N ASP A 140 14.15 -4.64 -11.92
CA ASP A 140 13.50 -4.77 -13.24
C ASP A 140 12.97 -6.17 -13.60
N ASN A 141 12.96 -7.12 -12.67
CA ASN A 141 12.60 -8.50 -13.00
C ASN A 141 11.13 -8.78 -12.69
N GLU A 142 10.37 -9.09 -13.75
CA GLU A 142 9.08 -9.76 -13.65
C GLU A 142 9.27 -11.10 -12.94
N LYS A 143 8.55 -11.31 -11.83
CA LYS A 143 8.53 -12.60 -11.13
C LYS A 143 7.40 -13.44 -11.67
N ILE A 144 7.72 -14.68 -12.03
CA ILE A 144 6.74 -15.65 -12.50
C ILE A 144 6.51 -16.68 -11.39
N LEU A 145 5.28 -16.71 -10.90
CA LEU A 145 4.81 -17.69 -9.93
C LEU A 145 4.10 -18.81 -10.69
N TYR A 146 4.59 -20.04 -10.52
CA TYR A 146 3.92 -21.24 -11.00
C TYR A 146 3.34 -21.99 -9.82
N ILE A 147 2.04 -22.29 -9.87
CA ILE A 147 1.36 -23.12 -8.88
C ILE A 147 0.87 -24.37 -9.60
N ILE A 148 1.50 -25.49 -9.31
CA ILE A 148 1.22 -26.78 -9.94
C ILE A 148 0.32 -27.56 -9.00
N GLY A 149 -0.99 -27.48 -9.25
CA GLY A 149 -2.02 -28.04 -8.38
C GLY A 149 -1.93 -29.56 -8.21
N LYS A 150 -1.60 -30.31 -9.29
CA LYS A 150 -1.41 -31.78 -9.23
C LYS A 150 -0.27 -32.19 -8.31
N GLU A 151 0.83 -31.45 -8.38
CA GLU A 151 2.01 -31.71 -7.55
C GLU A 151 1.91 -31.05 -6.18
N LYS A 152 0.89 -30.20 -5.97
CA LYS A 152 0.75 -29.33 -4.80
C LYS A 152 2.03 -28.56 -4.49
N THR A 153 2.66 -28.01 -5.52
CA THR A 153 3.90 -27.27 -5.40
C THR A 153 3.78 -25.86 -5.94
N ILE A 154 4.60 -24.98 -5.40
CA ILE A 154 4.82 -23.64 -5.92
C ILE A 154 6.25 -23.55 -6.41
N LYS A 155 6.45 -22.98 -7.59
CA LYS A 155 7.75 -22.57 -8.09
C LYS A 155 7.76 -21.05 -8.24
N ILE A 156 8.71 -20.41 -7.59
CA ILE A 156 9.01 -18.99 -7.72
C ILE A 156 10.44 -18.93 -8.23
N ASP A 157 10.63 -18.41 -9.43
CA ASP A 157 11.92 -18.38 -10.12
C ASP A 157 12.57 -19.78 -10.17
N GLN A 158 13.68 -19.99 -9.45
CA GLN A 158 14.39 -21.27 -9.37
C GLN A 158 14.03 -22.09 -8.13
N THR A 159 13.34 -21.51 -7.15
CA THR A 159 12.95 -22.16 -5.90
C THR A 159 11.62 -22.91 -6.02
N LYS A 160 11.59 -24.17 -5.55
CA LYS A 160 10.39 -25.02 -5.48
C LYS A 160 10.01 -25.26 -4.02
N PHE A 161 8.75 -25.02 -3.69
CA PHE A 161 8.15 -25.24 -2.38
C PHE A 161 7.08 -26.34 -2.48
N ASN A 162 7.10 -27.30 -1.55
CA ASN A 162 6.09 -28.34 -1.45
C ASN A 162 5.01 -27.94 -0.44
N LEU A 163 3.75 -27.96 -0.86
CA LEU A 163 2.59 -27.42 -0.17
C LEU A 163 1.45 -28.45 -0.04
N SER A 164 1.77 -29.73 0.16
CA SER A 164 0.82 -30.85 0.20
C SER A 164 -0.48 -30.60 0.99
N ASP A 165 -0.41 -29.94 2.14
CA ASP A 165 -1.57 -29.68 3.01
C ASP A 165 -2.11 -28.25 2.90
N GLU A 166 -1.51 -27.45 2.02
CA GLU A 166 -1.78 -26.02 1.87
C GLU A 166 -2.43 -25.72 0.51
N ILE A 167 -2.46 -26.70 -0.41
CA ILE A 167 -3.14 -26.64 -1.70
C ILE A 167 -4.19 -27.76 -1.80
N ILE A 168 -5.39 -27.39 -2.25
CA ILE A 168 -6.46 -28.31 -2.64
C ILE A 168 -6.94 -27.99 -4.05
N LEU A 169 -7.57 -28.98 -4.69
CA LEU A 169 -8.13 -28.86 -6.03
C LEU A 169 -9.64 -29.03 -5.95
N LYS A 170 -10.38 -28.09 -6.55
CA LYS A 170 -11.84 -28.15 -6.63
C LYS A 170 -12.30 -27.54 -7.95
N ASN A 171 -13.13 -28.25 -8.70
CA ASN A 171 -13.65 -27.80 -10.01
C ASN A 171 -12.55 -27.31 -10.98
N ASN A 172 -11.41 -27.99 -11.04
CA ASN A 172 -10.21 -27.58 -11.79
C ASN A 172 -9.58 -26.24 -11.35
N THR A 173 -10.03 -25.67 -10.24
CA THR A 173 -9.47 -24.49 -9.61
C THR A 173 -8.52 -24.91 -8.49
N VAL A 174 -7.42 -24.18 -8.37
CA VAL A 174 -6.48 -24.32 -7.26
C VAL A 174 -6.96 -23.42 -6.12
N LEU A 175 -7.20 -24.02 -4.95
CA LEU A 175 -7.42 -23.26 -3.72
C LEU A 175 -6.23 -23.46 -2.80
N MET A 176 -5.88 -22.40 -2.08
CA MET A 176 -4.72 -22.39 -1.19
C MET A 176 -5.11 -21.86 0.18
N SER A 177 -4.40 -22.28 1.21
CA SER A 177 -4.66 -21.83 2.57
C SER A 177 -4.46 -20.32 2.74
N GLU A 178 -5.26 -19.71 3.60
CA GLU A 178 -5.18 -18.28 3.91
C GLU A 178 -3.78 -17.86 4.39
N ASN A 179 -3.10 -18.72 5.17
CA ASN A 179 -1.77 -18.43 5.70
C ASN A 179 -0.71 -18.31 4.61
N TRP A 180 -0.76 -19.18 3.60
CA TRP A 180 0.15 -19.10 2.46
C TRP A 180 -0.19 -17.94 1.55
N LEU A 181 -1.48 -17.73 1.26
CA LEU A 181 -1.95 -16.63 0.42
C LEU A 181 -1.59 -15.26 1.01
N SER A 182 -1.78 -15.08 2.32
CA SER A 182 -1.41 -13.85 3.03
C SER A 182 0.08 -13.52 2.87
N LYS A 183 0.95 -14.54 2.99
CA LYS A 183 2.40 -14.37 2.80
C LYS A 183 2.78 -14.15 1.35
N LEU A 184 2.16 -14.90 0.43
CA LEU A 184 2.50 -14.91 -0.99
C LEU A 184 2.15 -13.58 -1.68
N PHE A 185 1.03 -12.97 -1.30
CA PHE A 185 0.52 -11.73 -1.91
C PHE A 185 0.57 -10.51 -0.99
N LYS A 186 1.15 -10.64 0.22
CA LYS A 186 1.17 -9.59 1.26
C LYS A 186 -0.22 -8.96 1.48
N VAL A 187 -1.23 -9.81 1.66
CA VAL A 187 -2.61 -9.39 1.94
C VAL A 187 -3.04 -9.78 3.35
N SER A 188 -3.92 -8.98 3.94
CA SER A 188 -4.61 -9.34 5.19
C SER A 188 -5.92 -10.05 4.85
N ILE A 189 -6.08 -11.27 5.33
CA ILE A 189 -7.29 -12.09 5.15
C ILE A 189 -7.99 -12.19 6.50
N ILE A 190 -9.24 -11.72 6.56
CA ILE A 190 -10.03 -11.65 7.78
C ILE A 190 -11.33 -12.42 7.56
N LYS A 191 -11.58 -13.43 8.40
CA LYS A 191 -12.81 -14.23 8.39
C LYS A 191 -13.75 -13.81 9.51
N ASN A 192 -14.95 -13.34 9.15
CA ASN A 192 -16.03 -12.99 10.07
C ASN A 192 -17.27 -13.82 9.73
N GLY A 193 -17.45 -14.95 10.43
CA GLY A 193 -18.48 -15.93 10.11
C GLY A 193 -18.25 -16.54 8.73
N LYS A 194 -19.24 -16.42 7.83
CA LYS A 194 -19.11 -16.87 6.43
C LYS A 194 -18.42 -15.87 5.52
N LYS A 195 -18.33 -14.60 5.93
CA LYS A 195 -17.72 -13.54 5.12
C LYS A 195 -16.20 -13.57 5.27
N VAL A 196 -15.50 -13.55 4.16
CA VAL A 196 -14.04 -13.37 4.10
C VAL A 196 -13.74 -12.02 3.46
N THR A 197 -12.86 -11.26 4.09
CA THR A 197 -12.40 -9.94 3.64
C THR A 197 -10.91 -10.00 3.34
N ILE A 198 -10.51 -9.51 2.16
CA ILE A 198 -9.11 -9.43 1.73
C ILE A 198 -8.76 -7.95 1.62
N LYS A 199 -7.71 -7.52 2.33
CA LYS A 199 -7.18 -6.16 2.28
C LYS A 199 -5.77 -6.19 1.72
N HIS A 200 -5.53 -5.36 0.72
CA HIS A 200 -4.21 -5.10 0.19
C HIS A 200 -3.87 -3.62 0.42
N CYS A 201 -2.81 -3.37 1.17
CA CYS A 201 -2.27 -2.04 1.37
C CYS A 201 -0.82 -2.05 0.90
N GLU A 202 -0.52 -1.23 -0.09
CA GLU A 202 0.85 -0.95 -0.46
C GLU A 202 1.43 -0.04 0.63
N PHE A 203 2.30 -0.59 1.48
CA PHE A 203 3.11 0.23 2.36
C PHE A 203 4.29 0.75 1.55
N PHE A 204 4.46 2.07 1.46
CA PHE A 204 5.74 2.66 1.07
C PHE A 204 6.77 2.22 2.10
N ASN A 205 7.69 1.33 1.72
CA ASN A 205 8.88 1.09 2.53
C ASN A 205 9.72 2.37 2.41
N VAL A 206 9.64 3.24 3.41
CA VAL A 206 10.65 4.27 3.62
C VAL A 206 11.83 3.54 4.25
N SER A 207 12.79 3.12 3.43
CA SER A 207 14.11 2.74 3.92
C SER A 207 14.71 3.97 4.60
N PHE A 208 14.92 3.91 5.92
CA PHE A 208 15.62 4.92 6.70
C PHE A 208 17.12 4.92 6.39
#